data_AF-A0A3P9P9E2-F1
#
_entry.id   AF-A0A3P9P9E2-F1
#
_cell.length_a   1.000
_cell.length_b   1.000
_cell.length_c   1.000
_cell.angle_alpha   90.00
_cell.angle_beta   90.00
_cell.angle_gamma   90.00
#
_symmetry.space_group_name_H-M   'P 1'
#
loop_
_entity.id
_entity.type
_entity.pdbx_description
1 polymer ?
#
loop_
_entity_poly.entity_id
_entity_poly.type
_entity_poly.pdbx_seq_one_letter_code
_entity_poly.pdbx_strand_id
1 'polypeptide(L)'
;MQSQVRQNYHRDCEAAIDRMVNMEMNASYTYTSMAHYFCRDDVALPGFSHFFKENSEEEREHADKLLSFQNKRGGRILLQDVRVKKCQPGSAGSAQAGL
;
A
#
# COMPACT_ATOMS: atom_id res chain seq x y z
N MET A 1 8.30 7.26 -27.21
CA MET A 1 7.51 6.40 -28.11
C MET A 1 6.15 6.15 -27.47
N GLN A 2 5.03 6.40 -28.17
CA GLN A 2 3.69 6.14 -27.63
C GLN A 2 3.30 4.67 -27.82
N SER A 3 2.54 4.11 -26.86
CA SER A 3 2.06 2.74 -26.93
C SER A 3 0.94 2.61 -27.96
N GLN A 4 0.98 1.56 -28.80
CA GLN A 4 -0.04 1.30 -29.83
C GLN A 4 -1.43 1.00 -29.25
N VAL A 5 -1.49 0.47 -28.03
CA VAL A 5 -2.74 0.09 -27.36
C VAL A 5 -3.38 1.24 -26.56
N ARG A 6 -2.73 2.40 -26.49
CA ARG A 6 -3.21 3.52 -25.66
C ARG A 6 -4.38 4.22 -26.36
N GLN A 7 -5.58 4.07 -25.80
CA GLN A 7 -6.80 4.72 -26.29
C GLN A 7 -7.56 5.38 -25.12
N ASN A 8 -7.94 6.65 -25.33
CA ASN A 8 -8.69 7.48 -24.36
C ASN A 8 -8.14 7.37 -22.91
N TYR A 9 -6.82 7.45 -22.76
CA TYR A 9 -6.15 7.33 -21.46
C TYR A 9 -5.32 8.57 -21.19
N HIS A 10 -5.93 9.52 -20.47
CA HIS A 10 -5.34 10.82 -20.18
C HIS A 10 -4.06 10.67 -19.35
N ARG A 11 -3.13 11.61 -19.51
CA ARG A 11 -1.85 11.62 -18.77
C ARG A 11 -2.07 11.73 -17.26
N ASP A 12 -3.09 12.47 -16.84
CA ASP A 12 -3.42 12.60 -15.42
C ASP A 12 -3.92 11.29 -14.80
N CYS A 13 -4.67 10.48 -15.58
CA CYS A 13 -5.09 9.15 -15.15
C CYS A 13 -3.90 8.22 -14.99
N GLU A 14 -2.98 8.23 -15.98
CA GLU A 14 -1.73 7.46 -15.91
C GLU A 14 -0.94 7.82 -14.65
N ALA A 15 -0.72 9.11 -14.40
CA ALA A 15 -0.02 9.58 -13.20
C ALA A 15 -0.79 9.30 -11.90
N ALA A 16 -2.12 9.30 -11.92
CA ALA A 16 -2.94 8.95 -10.77
C ALA A 16 -2.81 7.47 -10.41
N ILE A 17 -2.78 6.56 -11.40
CA ILE A 17 -2.54 5.14 -11.17
C ILE A 17 -1.15 4.91 -10.59
N ASP A 18 -0.10 5.57 -11.11
CA ASP A 18 1.25 5.45 -10.53
C ASP A 18 1.28 5.91 -9.06
N ARG A 19 0.56 7.01 -8.73
CA ARG A 19 0.42 7.46 -7.33
C ARG A 19 -0.33 6.45 -6.47
N MET A 20 -1.41 5.87 -6.98
CA MET A 20 -2.18 4.84 -6.26
C MET A 20 -1.34 3.60 -5.99
N VAL A 21 -0.60 3.10 -6.98
CA VAL A 21 0.34 1.97 -6.79
C VAL A 21 1.31 2.26 -5.65
N ASN A 22 1.88 3.47 -5.60
CA ASN A 22 2.77 3.82 -4.49
C ASN A 22 2.03 3.88 -3.15
N MET A 23 0.79 4.37 -3.11
CA MET A 23 -0.02 4.37 -1.87
C MET A 23 -0.30 2.95 -1.37
N GLU A 24 -0.68 2.01 -2.25
CA GLU A 24 -0.93 0.62 -1.86
C GLU A 24 0.36 -0.07 -1.39
N MET A 25 1.49 0.17 -2.06
CA MET A 25 2.80 -0.36 -1.63
C MET A 25 3.22 0.21 -0.27
N ASN A 26 2.96 1.50 0.00
CA ASN A 26 3.20 2.09 1.31
C ASN A 26 2.28 1.53 2.40
N ALA A 27 1.01 1.28 2.08
CA ALA A 27 0.06 0.64 2.99
C ALA A 27 0.51 -0.78 3.33
N SER A 28 0.84 -1.59 2.33
CA SER A 28 1.41 -2.93 2.48
C SER A 28 2.64 -2.91 3.38
N TYR A 29 3.61 -2.04 3.11
CA TYR A 29 4.82 -1.94 3.94
C TYR A 29 4.52 -1.55 5.39
N THR A 30 3.56 -0.64 5.60
CA THR A 30 3.12 -0.24 6.95
C THR A 30 2.46 -1.40 7.68
N TYR A 31 1.58 -2.15 7.01
CA TYR A 31 0.93 -3.33 7.56
C TYR A 31 1.91 -4.44 7.89
N THR A 32 2.92 -4.68 7.04
CA THR A 32 4.04 -5.58 7.36
C THR A 32 4.74 -5.16 8.66
N SER A 33 5.05 -3.87 8.83
CA SER A 33 5.68 -3.37 10.05
C SER A 33 4.80 -3.59 11.29
N MET A 34 3.48 -3.39 11.18
CA MET A 34 2.55 -3.62 12.30
C MET A 34 2.42 -5.11 12.61
N ALA A 35 2.32 -5.97 11.59
CA ALA A 35 2.25 -7.41 11.75
C ALA A 35 3.45 -7.95 12.56
N HIS A 36 4.65 -7.44 12.28
CA HIS A 36 5.85 -7.82 13.02
C HIS A 36 5.95 -7.16 14.40
N TYR A 37 5.39 -5.97 14.61
CA TYR A 37 5.31 -5.35 15.93
C TYR A 37 4.45 -6.19 16.89
N PHE A 38 3.26 -6.61 16.45
CA PHE A 38 2.35 -7.42 17.27
C PHE A 38 2.82 -8.88 17.47
N CYS A 39 3.76 -9.34 16.63
CA CYS A 39 4.38 -10.67 16.74
C CYS A 39 5.55 -10.72 17.73
N ARG A 40 6.02 -9.57 18.23
CA ARG A 40 7.12 -9.56 19.21
C ARG A 40 6.73 -10.27 20.49
N ASP A 41 7.71 -10.85 21.17
CA ASP A 41 7.53 -11.57 22.43
C ASP A 41 7.03 -10.66 23.57
N ASP A 42 7.37 -9.37 23.55
CA ASP A 42 6.95 -8.36 24.53
C ASP A 42 5.53 -7.83 24.32
N VAL A 43 4.98 -7.92 23.10
CA VAL A 43 3.60 -7.54 22.77
C VAL A 43 2.67 -8.76 22.75
N ALA A 44 3.11 -9.86 22.13
CA ALA A 44 2.45 -11.17 22.09
C ALA A 44 0.96 -11.14 21.69
N LEU A 45 0.61 -10.40 20.64
CA LEU A 45 -0.75 -10.32 20.08
C LEU A 45 -0.82 -11.01 18.69
N PRO A 46 -0.78 -12.35 18.62
CA PRO A 46 -0.67 -13.08 17.36
C PRO A 46 -1.88 -12.91 16.43
N GLY A 47 -3.08 -12.68 16.98
CA GLY A 47 -4.28 -12.40 16.17
C GLY A 47 -4.16 -11.09 15.40
N PHE A 48 -3.67 -10.03 16.03
CA PHE A 48 -3.39 -8.76 15.34
C PHE A 48 -2.24 -8.90 14.35
N SER A 49 -1.21 -9.68 14.69
CA SER A 49 -0.13 -9.97 13.75
C SER A 49 -0.65 -10.65 12.47
N HIS A 50 -1.49 -11.67 12.61
CA HIS A 50 -2.13 -12.35 11.49
C HIS A 50 -2.98 -11.41 10.63
N PHE A 51 -3.87 -10.64 11.27
CA PHE A 51 -4.73 -9.67 10.60
C PHE A 51 -3.94 -8.66 9.77
N PHE A 52 -2.90 -8.05 10.35
CA PHE A 52 -2.09 -7.08 9.61
C PHE A 52 -1.22 -7.75 8.54
N LYS A 53 -0.86 -9.02 8.70
CA LYS A 53 -0.16 -9.76 7.65
C LYS A 53 -1.07 -9.99 6.44
N GLU A 54 -2.31 -10.43 6.66
CA GLU A 54 -3.30 -10.61 5.58
C GLU A 54 -3.58 -9.29 4.86
N ASN A 55 -3.82 -8.20 5.60
CA ASN A 55 -4.03 -6.89 4.99
C ASN A 55 -2.79 -6.44 4.19
N SER A 56 -1.59 -6.71 4.68
CA SER A 56 -0.37 -6.40 3.95
C SER A 56 -0.28 -7.12 2.60
N GLU A 57 -0.72 -8.37 2.56
CA GLU A 57 -0.76 -9.18 1.33
C GLU A 57 -1.84 -8.66 0.38
N GLU A 58 -3.03 -8.34 0.89
CA GLU A 58 -4.14 -7.76 0.11
C GLU A 58 -3.75 -6.44 -0.57
N GLU A 59 -3.13 -5.49 0.14
CA GLU A 59 -2.71 -4.23 -0.48
C GLU A 59 -1.63 -4.43 -1.55
N ARG A 60 -0.78 -5.45 -1.40
CA ARG A 60 0.20 -5.78 -2.43
C ARG A 60 -0.47 -6.34 -3.67
N GLU A 61 -1.52 -7.15 -3.51
CA GLU A 61 -2.34 -7.58 -4.65
C GLU A 61 -3.05 -6.40 -5.32
N HIS A 62 -3.53 -5.41 -4.56
CA HIS A 62 -4.12 -4.18 -5.11
C HIS A 62 -3.11 -3.43 -5.98
N ALA A 63 -1.87 -3.26 -5.51
CA ALA A 63 -0.80 -2.65 -6.28
C ALA A 63 -0.53 -3.42 -7.60
N ASP A 64 -0.46 -4.76 -7.54
CA ASP A 64 -0.22 -5.59 -8.73
C ASP A 64 -1.36 -5.53 -9.75
N LYS A 65 -2.61 -5.45 -9.28
CA LYS A 65 -3.79 -5.25 -10.13
C LYS A 65 -3.73 -3.90 -10.85
N LEU A 66 -3.32 -2.84 -10.15
CA LEU A 66 -3.16 -1.49 -10.72
C LEU A 66 -2.00 -1.43 -11.73
N LEU A 67 -0.86 -2.05 -11.44
CA LEU A 67 0.27 -2.16 -12.38
C LEU A 67 -0.13 -2.91 -13.66
N SER A 68 -0.86 -4.01 -13.49
CA SER A 68 -1.41 -4.76 -14.62
C SER A 68 -2.38 -3.92 -15.44
N PHE A 69 -3.23 -3.12 -14.79
CA PHE A 69 -4.15 -2.20 -15.46
C PHE A 69 -3.41 -1.09 -16.23
N GLN A 70 -2.37 -0.49 -15.64
CA GLN A 70 -1.54 0.53 -16.27
C GLN A 70 -0.95 0.01 -17.59
N ASN A 71 -0.39 -1.20 -17.58
CA ASN A 71 0.13 -1.85 -18.78
C ASN A 71 -0.96 -2.16 -19.82
N LYS A 72 -2.12 -2.67 -19.39
CA LYS A 72 -3.27 -2.94 -20.27
C LYS A 72 -3.76 -1.68 -21.00
N ARG A 73 -3.71 -0.52 -20.35
CA ARG A 73 -4.11 0.78 -20.95
C ARG A 73 -3.01 1.43 -21.80
N GLY A 74 -1.84 0.80 -21.92
CA GLY A 74 -0.69 1.37 -22.64
C GLY A 74 -0.03 2.53 -21.90
N GLY A 75 -0.22 2.61 -20.59
CA GLY A 75 0.54 3.49 -19.71
C GLY A 75 1.98 3.03 -19.53
N ARG A 76 2.80 3.87 -18.93
CA ARG A 76 4.16 3.54 -18.50
C ARG A 76 4.22 3.63 -16.99
N ILE A 77 4.57 2.50 -16.37
CA ILE A 77 4.74 2.39 -14.93
C ILE A 77 5.97 3.21 -14.53
N LEU A 78 5.79 4.11 -13.56
CA LEU A 78 6.87 4.81 -12.88
C LEU A 78 6.80 4.50 -11.39
N LEU A 79 7.50 3.45 -10.96
CA LEU A 79 7.61 3.12 -9.54
C LEU A 79 8.42 4.20 -8.82
N GLN A 80 7.96 4.54 -7.62
CA GLN A 80 8.59 5.53 -6.75
C GLN A 80 9.01 4.87 -5.44
N ASP A 81 9.82 5.58 -4.67
CA ASP A 81 10.23 5.11 -3.35
C ASP A 81 9.03 4.91 -2.42
N VAL A 82 9.03 3.76 -1.76
CA VAL A 82 8.12 3.45 -0.65
C VAL A 82 8.69 4.12 0.59
N ARG A 83 8.03 5.19 1.06
CA ARG A 83 8.47 5.95 2.23
C ARG A 83 7.85 5.35 3.48
N VAL A 84 8.71 4.87 4.36
CA VAL A 84 8.30 4.50 5.71
C VAL A 84 7.93 5.78 6.47
N LYS A 85 6.65 5.94 6.82
CA LYS A 85 6.29 6.93 7.84
C LYS A 85 6.87 6.43 9.16
N LYS A 86 7.79 7.18 9.76
CA LYS A 86 8.31 6.85 11.08
C LYS A 86 7.14 6.76 12.05
N CYS A 87 6.93 5.57 12.62
CA CYS A 87 6.08 5.41 13.79
C CYS A 87 6.69 6.28 14.90
N GLN A 88 6.00 7.36 15.31
CA GLN A 88 6.37 8.02 16.56
C GLN A 88 5.88 7.11 17.70
N PRO A 89 6.77 6.63 18.58
CA PRO A 89 6.35 5.92 19.76
C PRO A 89 5.66 6.93 20.69
N GLY A 90 4.33 7.02 20.62
CA GLY A 90 3.55 7.95 21.45
C GLY A 90 2.11 8.24 21.05
N SER A 91 1.65 7.90 19.83
CA SER A 91 0.26 8.19 19.42
C SER A 91 -0.73 7.03 19.61
N ALA A 92 -0.33 5.94 20.26
CA ALA A 92 -1.22 4.82 20.64
C ALA A 92 -2.09 5.16 21.87
N GLY A 93 -2.64 6.37 21.92
CA GLY A 93 -3.31 6.91 23.10
C GLY A 93 -4.35 8.00 22.80
N SER A 94 -5.15 7.85 21.74
CA SER A 94 -6.41 8.59 21.62
C SER A 94 -7.37 7.96 20.61
N ALA A 95 -7.62 6.66 20.72
CA ALA A 95 -8.92 6.14 20.31
C ALA A 95 -9.86 6.41 21.49
N GLN A 96 -10.46 7.60 21.50
CA GLN A 96 -11.57 7.90 22.40
C GLN A 96 -12.70 6.93 22.06
N ALA A 97 -12.89 5.91 22.91
CA ALA A 97 -14.15 5.21 23.02
C ALA A 97 -15.17 6.22 23.57
N GLY A 98 -15.95 6.82 22.66
CA GLY A 98 -17.16 7.55 23.00
C GLY A 98 -18.31 6.55 23.10
N LEU A 99 -18.93 6.53 24.28
CA LEU A 99 -20.22 5.91 24.59
C LEU A 99 -21.32 6.33 23.61
#